data_AF-A0A944U609-F1
#
_entry.id   AF-A0A944U609-F1
#
_cell.length_a   1.000
_cell.length_b   1.000
_cell.length_c   1.000
_cell.angle_alpha   90.00
_cell.angle_beta   90.00
_cell.angle_gamma   90.00
#
_symmetry.space_group_name_H-M   'P 1'
#
loop_
_entity.id
_entity.type
_entity.pdbx_description
1 polymer ?
#
loop_
_entity_poly.entity_id
_entity_poly.type
_entity_poly.pdbx_seq_one_letter_code
_entity_poly.pdbx_strand_id
1 'polypeptide(L)'
;MKGLLSHMKMTRPVPWILAASMLAAHFGLIHAGEDEAVDYFEKHVRPLLVEHCYECHSESEKIKGGLRLDSRQGWISGGDSGKAIEPGAPEKSLLLEAIAYSNPDLEMPPRGKLPASKIAHIEHWIRMGAADPRDGDVSESADEAIDLDEGRQFWSFRPISLPPAPKNTNEGWAFNLI
;
A
#
# COMPACT_ATOMS: atom_id res chain seq x y z
N MET A 1 52.49 4.76 75.08
CA MET A 1 51.96 6.13 74.96
C MET A 1 50.67 6.02 74.16
N LYS A 2 49.51 6.05 74.84
CA LYS A 2 48.42 7.07 74.70
C LYS A 2 48.11 7.39 73.22
N GLY A 3 46.91 7.24 72.66
CA GLY A 3 45.54 7.02 73.14
C GLY A 3 44.70 6.50 71.96
N LEU A 4 43.64 5.74 72.19
CA LEU A 4 42.35 6.12 72.76
C LEU A 4 41.34 6.62 71.70
N LEU A 5 40.42 5.71 71.38
CA LEU A 5 38.97 5.91 71.14
C LEU A 5 38.46 6.63 69.87
N SER A 6 37.58 5.87 69.20
CA SER A 6 36.20 6.26 68.87
C SER A 6 36.00 7.20 67.68
N HIS A 7 35.34 6.71 66.63
CA HIS A 7 33.89 6.84 66.51
C HIS A 7 33.39 6.13 65.26
N MET A 8 32.62 5.07 65.50
CA MET A 8 31.67 4.47 64.57
C MET A 8 30.66 5.53 64.16
N LYS A 9 30.56 5.86 62.86
CA LYS A 9 29.45 6.66 62.30
C LYS A 9 28.66 5.80 61.31
N MET A 10 27.66 5.14 61.89
CA MET A 10 26.46 4.70 61.20
C MET A 10 25.66 5.93 60.77
N THR A 11 25.57 6.21 59.47
CA THR A 11 24.59 7.16 58.91
C THR A 11 23.93 6.59 57.66
N ARG A 12 22.82 5.88 57.90
CA ARG A 12 21.54 5.75 57.18
C ARG A 12 21.52 5.61 55.63
N PRO A 13 20.84 4.59 55.08
CA PRO A 13 20.63 4.46 53.63
C PRO A 13 19.68 5.56 53.11
N VAL A 14 20.05 6.15 51.97
CA VAL A 14 19.21 7.09 51.22
C VAL A 14 17.98 6.34 50.69
N PRO A 15 16.75 6.83 50.91
CA PRO A 15 15.54 6.12 50.49
C PRO A 15 15.38 6.19 48.98
N TRP A 16 15.25 5.01 48.36
CA TRP A 16 14.86 4.80 46.96
C TRP A 16 13.37 5.07 46.72
N ILE A 17 12.88 6.29 46.96
CA ILE A 17 11.50 6.62 46.61
C ILE A 17 11.43 8.01 45.98
N LEU A 18 10.72 8.06 44.85
CA LEU A 18 10.17 9.21 44.13
C LEU A 18 11.00 9.77 42.96
N ALA A 19 10.96 9.05 41.83
CA ALA A 19 10.89 9.67 40.51
C ALA A 19 10.15 8.77 39.51
N ALA A 20 8.95 8.32 39.87
CA ALA A 20 8.04 7.61 38.96
C ALA A 20 6.71 8.37 38.92
N SER A 21 6.69 9.57 38.34
CA SER A 21 5.44 10.25 37.99
C SER A 21 5.68 11.39 37.00
N MET A 22 5.96 11.05 35.73
CA MET A 22 5.82 11.99 34.62
C MET A 22 5.63 11.30 33.26
N LEU A 23 4.90 10.17 33.22
CA LEU A 23 4.65 9.43 31.97
C LEU A 23 3.16 9.21 31.63
N ALA A 24 2.24 9.97 32.24
CA ALA A 24 0.80 9.80 32.00
C ALA A 24 0.18 10.87 31.07
N ALA A 25 0.91 11.92 30.69
CA ALA A 25 0.35 13.03 29.91
C ALA A 25 0.53 12.91 28.38
N HIS A 26 1.31 11.94 27.88
CA HIS A 26 1.57 11.78 26.44
C HIS A 26 0.58 10.85 25.71
N PHE A 27 -0.26 10.10 26.43
CA PHE A 27 -1.14 9.10 25.81
C PHE A 27 -2.51 9.67 25.35
N GLY A 28 -2.91 10.83 25.88
CA GLY A 28 -4.24 11.40 25.62
C GLY A 28 -4.36 12.21 24.33
N LEU A 29 -3.27 12.76 23.79
CA LEU A 29 -3.31 13.60 22.58
C LEU A 29 -3.39 12.79 21.27
N ILE A 30 -2.94 11.53 21.26
CA ILE A 30 -2.85 10.74 20.03
C ILE A 30 -4.24 10.27 19.56
N HIS A 31 -5.12 9.87 20.48
CA HIS A 31 -6.44 9.31 20.14
C HIS A 31 -7.39 10.34 19.52
N ALA A 32 -7.39 11.59 20.00
CA ALA A 32 -8.31 12.61 19.51
C ALA A 32 -8.07 12.99 18.03
N GLY A 33 -6.81 12.94 17.57
CA GLY A 33 -6.46 13.25 16.18
C GLY A 33 -6.82 12.13 15.20
N GLU A 34 -6.77 10.88 15.65
CA GLU A 34 -7.15 9.71 14.83
C GLU A 34 -8.66 9.65 14.62
N ASP A 35 -9.44 9.87 15.69
CA ASP A 35 -10.90 9.92 15.61
C ASP A 35 -11.39 11.01 14.64
N GLU A 36 -10.79 12.20 14.67
CA GLU A 36 -11.12 13.29 13.74
C GLU A 36 -10.80 12.93 12.28
N ALA A 37 -9.65 12.31 12.04
CA ALA A 37 -9.22 11.93 10.70
C ALA A 37 -10.12 10.83 10.10
N VAL A 38 -10.53 9.85 10.91
CA VAL A 38 -11.49 8.82 10.53
C VAL A 38 -12.86 9.43 10.24
N ASP A 39 -13.34 10.33 11.10
CA ASP A 39 -14.60 11.05 10.89
C ASP A 39 -14.60 11.84 9.58
N TYR A 40 -13.47 12.49 9.27
CA TYR A 40 -13.31 13.22 8.02
C TYR A 40 -13.39 12.29 6.81
N PHE A 41 -12.70 11.15 6.88
CA PHE A 41 -12.75 10.14 5.82
C PHE A 41 -14.20 9.68 5.56
N GLU A 42 -14.94 9.34 6.61
CA GLU A 42 -16.33 8.86 6.49
C GLU A 42 -17.27 9.92 5.91
N LYS A 43 -17.13 11.18 6.33
CA LYS A 43 -18.03 12.27 5.93
C LYS A 43 -17.71 12.86 4.55
N HIS A 44 -16.43 12.91 4.18
CA HIS A 44 -15.99 13.68 3.02
C HIS A 44 -15.33 12.83 1.93
N VAL A 45 -14.71 11.70 2.26
CA VAL A 45 -13.89 10.93 1.30
C VAL A 45 -14.64 9.70 0.82
N ARG A 46 -15.14 8.86 1.73
CA ARG A 46 -15.86 7.63 1.36
C ARG A 46 -17.02 7.90 0.39
N PRO A 47 -17.87 8.93 0.55
CA PRO A 47 -18.94 9.19 -0.41
C PRO A 47 -18.41 9.51 -1.81
N LEU A 48 -17.26 10.20 -1.92
CA LEU A 48 -16.63 10.51 -3.20
C LEU A 48 -16.08 9.25 -3.86
N LEU A 49 -15.43 8.37 -3.08
CA LEU A 49 -14.92 7.10 -3.60
C LEU A 49 -16.06 6.20 -4.11
N VAL A 50 -17.17 6.12 -3.35
CA VAL A 50 -18.37 5.37 -3.75
C VAL A 50 -18.97 5.93 -5.03
N GLU A 51 -19.13 7.25 -5.13
CA GLU A 51 -19.83 7.89 -6.25
C GLU A 51 -18.99 7.93 -7.54
N HIS A 52 -17.67 8.11 -7.44
CA HIS A 52 -16.80 8.42 -8.59
C HIS A 52 -15.73 7.38 -8.90
N CYS A 53 -15.41 6.47 -7.97
CA CYS A 53 -14.25 5.59 -8.11
C CYS A 53 -14.61 4.10 -8.17
N TYR A 54 -15.57 3.66 -7.35
CA TYR A 54 -15.81 2.21 -7.14
C TYR A 54 -16.27 1.47 -8.38
N GLU A 55 -17.02 2.11 -9.28
CA GLU A 55 -17.45 1.46 -10.53
C GLU A 55 -16.29 0.80 -11.30
N CYS A 56 -15.07 1.34 -11.20
CA CYS A 56 -13.88 0.80 -11.87
C CYS A 56 -12.77 0.32 -10.91
N HIS A 57 -12.77 0.77 -9.66
CA HIS A 57 -11.71 0.53 -8.66
C HIS A 57 -12.23 -0.12 -7.37
N SER A 58 -13.28 -0.95 -7.46
CA SER A 58 -13.73 -1.83 -6.39
C SER A 58 -13.83 -3.29 -6.87
N GLU A 59 -14.29 -4.17 -6.00
CA GLU A 59 -14.63 -5.56 -6.36
C GLU A 59 -15.56 -5.59 -7.59
N SER A 60 -15.02 -6.07 -8.72
CA SER A 60 -15.70 -6.18 -10.01
C SER A 60 -15.00 -7.24 -10.86
N GLU A 61 -15.66 -7.75 -11.90
CA GLU A 61 -15.05 -8.73 -12.82
C GLU A 61 -13.78 -8.20 -13.52
N LYS A 62 -13.61 -6.87 -13.61
CA LYS A 62 -12.46 -6.20 -14.25
C LYS A 62 -12.06 -4.92 -13.52
N ILE A 63 -11.20 -5.05 -12.51
CA ILE A 63 -10.58 -3.92 -11.80
C ILE A 63 -9.63 -3.17 -12.75
N LYS A 64 -9.80 -1.86 -12.88
CA LYS A 64 -8.94 -1.03 -13.75
C LYS A 64 -7.61 -0.74 -13.09
N GLY A 65 -6.52 -0.97 -13.84
CA GLY A 65 -5.16 -0.66 -13.41
C GLY A 65 -4.72 -1.40 -12.14
N GLY A 66 -5.31 -2.57 -11.85
CA GLY A 66 -5.04 -3.35 -10.64
C GLY A 66 -5.39 -2.64 -9.32
N LEU A 67 -5.98 -1.44 -9.36
CA LEU A 67 -6.13 -0.58 -8.19
C LEU A 67 -7.48 -0.78 -7.50
N ARG A 68 -7.44 -1.07 -6.20
CA ARG A 68 -8.59 -1.14 -5.30
C ARG A 68 -8.64 0.09 -4.39
N LEU A 69 -9.73 0.85 -4.45
CA LEU A 69 -9.97 2.05 -3.60
C LEU A 69 -11.07 1.80 -2.55
N ASP A 70 -11.71 0.64 -2.58
CA ASP A 70 -12.81 0.22 -1.70
C ASP A 70 -12.34 -0.34 -0.35
N SER A 71 -11.05 -0.58 -0.18
CA SER A 71 -10.42 -1.07 1.06
C SER A 71 -9.13 -0.31 1.38
N ARG A 72 -8.72 -0.32 2.65
CA ARG A 72 -7.46 0.28 3.08
C ARG A 72 -6.27 -0.40 2.44
N GLN A 73 -6.21 -1.72 2.58
CA GLN A 73 -5.09 -2.51 2.09
C GLN A 73 -4.98 -2.46 0.55
N GLY A 74 -6.10 -2.34 -0.17
CA GLY A 74 -6.11 -2.18 -1.63
C GLY A 74 -5.35 -0.95 -2.11
N TRP A 75 -5.57 0.23 -1.51
CA TRP A 75 -4.87 1.44 -1.97
C TRP A 75 -3.44 1.53 -1.41
N ILE A 76 -3.15 0.85 -0.29
CA ILE A 76 -1.79 0.69 0.23
C ILE A 76 -0.94 -0.14 -0.74
N SER A 77 -1.46 -1.26 -1.25
CA SER A 77 -0.78 -2.07 -2.25
C SER A 77 -0.55 -1.31 -3.56
N GLY A 78 -1.49 -0.43 -3.92
CA GLY A 78 -1.43 0.33 -5.17
C GLY A 78 -1.97 -0.47 -6.36
N GLY A 79 -1.67 0.01 -7.57
CA GLY A 79 -2.05 -0.66 -8.82
C GLY A 79 -0.87 -0.80 -9.76
N ASP A 80 -1.13 -1.08 -11.03
CA ASP A 80 -0.11 -1.33 -12.06
C ASP A 80 0.86 -0.16 -12.25
N SER A 81 0.42 1.07 -11.92
CA SER A 81 1.24 2.30 -11.97
C SER A 81 1.98 2.60 -10.65
N GLY A 82 1.87 1.71 -9.65
CA GLY A 82 2.45 1.88 -8.32
C GLY A 82 1.46 2.42 -7.29
N LYS A 83 2.00 3.04 -6.23
CA LYS A 83 1.24 3.51 -5.08
C LYS A 83 0.34 4.69 -5.46
N ALA A 84 -0.98 4.51 -5.29
CA ALA A 84 -1.95 5.54 -5.68
C ALA A 84 -1.99 6.72 -4.70
N ILE A 85 -1.79 6.45 -3.42
CA ILE A 85 -1.88 7.44 -2.32
C ILE A 85 -0.62 7.37 -1.47
N GLU A 86 0.05 8.51 -1.27
CA GLU A 86 1.16 8.66 -0.33
C GLU A 86 0.68 9.45 0.91
N PRO A 87 0.43 8.79 2.05
CA PRO A 87 0.00 9.45 3.28
C PRO A 87 0.91 10.62 3.67
N GLY A 88 0.32 11.80 3.86
CA GLY A 88 1.02 13.02 4.24
C GLY A 88 1.71 13.76 3.09
N ALA A 89 1.76 13.20 1.88
CA ALA A 89 2.39 13.80 0.70
C ALA A 89 1.46 13.82 -0.52
N PRO A 90 0.47 14.73 -0.55
CA PRO A 90 -0.45 14.89 -1.68
C PRO A 90 0.25 14.99 -3.03
N GLU A 91 1.35 15.75 -3.10
CA GLU A 91 2.13 15.97 -4.32
C GLU A 91 2.85 14.72 -4.86
N LYS A 92 2.91 13.65 -4.08
CA LYS A 92 3.48 12.34 -4.49
C LYS A 92 2.40 11.29 -4.77
N SER A 93 1.13 11.68 -4.71
CA SER A 93 0.00 10.75 -4.83
C SER A 93 -0.56 10.76 -6.26
N LEU A 94 -0.41 9.65 -6.98
CA LEU A 94 -0.94 9.49 -8.34
C LEU A 94 -2.45 9.71 -8.43
N LEU A 95 -3.19 9.38 -7.37
CA LEU A 95 -4.64 9.62 -7.31
C LEU A 95 -4.96 11.11 -7.52
N LEU A 96 -4.15 12.02 -6.98
CA LEU A 96 -4.37 13.46 -7.18
C LEU A 96 -4.03 13.90 -8.60
N GLU A 97 -2.99 13.34 -9.21
CA GLU A 97 -2.68 13.62 -10.61
C GLU A 97 -3.82 13.20 -11.54
N ALA A 98 -4.36 12.00 -11.28
CA ALA A 98 -5.46 11.42 -12.01
C ALA A 98 -6.74 12.24 -11.90
N ILE A 99 -7.15 12.64 -10.68
CA ILE A 99 -8.40 13.40 -10.48
C ILE A 99 -8.28 14.89 -10.80
N ALA A 100 -7.06 15.43 -10.73
CA ALA A 100 -6.77 16.80 -11.14
C ALA A 100 -6.47 16.92 -12.64
N TYR A 101 -6.43 15.81 -13.39
CA TYR A 101 -6.09 15.78 -14.81
C TYR A 101 -4.76 16.52 -15.09
N SER A 102 -3.78 16.38 -14.19
CA SER A 102 -2.45 16.94 -14.39
C SER A 102 -1.54 16.01 -15.18
N ASN A 103 -1.94 14.74 -15.31
CA ASN A 103 -1.29 13.73 -16.11
C ASN A 103 -2.29 13.17 -17.15
N PRO A 104 -2.08 13.42 -18.45
CA PRO A 104 -3.02 13.02 -19.50
C PRO A 104 -3.15 11.49 -19.65
N ASP A 105 -2.17 10.72 -19.17
CA ASP A 105 -2.20 9.26 -19.24
C ASP A 105 -3.00 8.63 -18.09
N LEU A 106 -3.36 9.41 -17.07
CA LEU A 106 -4.01 8.94 -15.83
C LEU A 106 -5.38 9.58 -15.56
N GLU A 107 -5.95 10.35 -16.49
CA GLU A 107 -7.17 11.14 -16.25
C GLU A 107 -8.36 10.28 -15.78
N MET A 108 -8.82 10.53 -14.56
CA MET A 108 -9.95 9.82 -13.93
C MET A 108 -10.83 10.79 -13.12
N PRO A 109 -12.16 10.61 -13.06
CA PRO A 109 -12.96 9.59 -13.73
C PRO A 109 -13.07 9.85 -15.23
N PRO A 110 -13.33 8.81 -16.05
CA PRO A 110 -13.43 8.94 -17.51
C PRO A 110 -14.66 9.72 -17.97
N ARG A 111 -15.68 9.85 -17.10
CA ARG A 111 -16.93 10.57 -17.38
C ARG A 111 -16.82 12.09 -17.13
N GLY A 112 -15.65 12.55 -16.73
CA GLY A 112 -15.35 13.98 -16.55
C GLY A 112 -14.65 14.27 -15.22
N LYS A 113 -13.87 15.36 -15.24
CA LYS A 113 -13.08 15.81 -14.11
C LYS A 113 -13.96 16.17 -12.90
N LEU A 114 -13.52 15.78 -11.72
CA LEU A 114 -14.17 16.17 -10.47
C LEU A 114 -14.13 17.70 -10.27
N PRO A 115 -15.18 18.30 -9.68
CA PRO A 115 -15.14 19.66 -9.17
C PRO A 115 -13.97 19.88 -8.21
N ALA A 116 -13.38 21.08 -8.26
CA ALA A 116 -12.23 21.43 -7.42
C ALA A 116 -12.50 21.24 -5.92
N SER A 117 -13.73 21.45 -5.45
CA SER A 117 -14.12 21.20 -4.05
C SER A 117 -14.04 19.73 -3.65
N LYS A 118 -14.40 18.80 -4.54
CA LYS A 118 -14.30 17.36 -4.30
C LYS A 118 -12.84 16.92 -4.28
N ILE A 119 -12.03 17.44 -5.21
CA ILE A 119 -10.57 17.19 -5.23
C ILE A 119 -9.92 17.67 -3.93
N ALA A 120 -10.30 18.86 -3.45
CA ALA A 120 -9.76 19.43 -2.21
C ALA A 120 -10.03 18.55 -0.97
N HIS A 121 -11.17 17.85 -0.90
CA HIS A 121 -11.44 16.89 0.17
C HIS A 121 -10.48 15.70 0.16
N ILE A 122 -10.23 15.13 -1.03
CA ILE A 122 -9.26 14.04 -1.19
C ILE A 122 -7.84 14.51 -0.86
N GLU A 123 -7.44 15.68 -1.35
CA GLU A 123 -6.13 16.26 -1.08
C GLU A 123 -5.92 16.53 0.42
N HIS A 124 -6.93 17.09 1.09
CA HIS A 124 -6.87 17.35 2.52
C HIS A 124 -6.75 16.06 3.32
N TRP A 125 -7.55 15.04 2.99
CA TRP A 125 -7.47 13.73 3.63
C TRP A 125 -6.09 13.08 3.47
N ILE A 126 -5.50 13.13 2.28
CA ILE A 126 -4.14 12.61 2.05
C ILE A 126 -3.14 13.38 2.92
N ARG A 127 -3.24 14.71 2.98
CA ARG A 127 -2.38 15.57 3.81
C ARG A 127 -2.49 15.23 5.31
N MET A 128 -3.67 14.82 5.78
CA MET A 128 -3.88 14.37 7.17
C MET A 128 -3.35 12.96 7.45
N GLY A 129 -2.75 12.28 6.47
CA GLY A 129 -2.20 10.93 6.64
C GLY A 129 -3.11 9.82 6.10
N ALA A 130 -4.13 10.16 5.30
CA ALA A 130 -5.00 9.21 4.63
C ALA A 130 -5.62 8.14 5.57
N ALA A 131 -6.11 8.57 6.73
CA ALA A 131 -6.75 7.67 7.70
C ALA A 131 -7.93 6.93 7.05
N ASP A 132 -7.97 5.61 7.24
CA ASP A 132 -8.96 4.75 6.62
C ASP A 132 -9.30 3.60 7.59
N PRO A 133 -10.52 3.54 8.13
CA PRO A 133 -10.94 2.51 9.09
C PRO A 133 -11.32 1.17 8.42
N ARG A 134 -11.14 1.03 7.09
CA ARG A 134 -11.51 -0.18 6.34
C ARG A 134 -10.41 -1.22 6.41
N ASP A 135 -10.21 -1.78 7.59
CA ASP A 135 -9.17 -2.79 7.87
C ASP A 135 -9.53 -4.20 7.35
N GLY A 136 -10.47 -4.30 6.40
CA GLY A 136 -10.88 -5.57 5.82
C GLY A 136 -9.75 -6.22 5.04
N ASP A 137 -9.60 -7.54 5.23
CA ASP A 137 -8.80 -8.43 4.39
C ASP A 137 -9.30 -8.27 2.95
N VAL A 138 -8.65 -7.42 2.15
CA VAL A 138 -8.67 -7.72 0.72
C VAL A 138 -7.95 -9.04 0.65
N SER A 139 -8.64 -10.08 0.17
CA SER A 139 -7.92 -11.15 -0.49
C SER A 139 -6.98 -10.43 -1.42
N GLU A 140 -5.68 -10.53 -1.15
CA GLU A 140 -4.69 -10.03 -2.06
C GLU A 140 -5.24 -10.46 -3.43
N SER A 141 -5.37 -9.53 -4.38
CA SER A 141 -4.96 -9.94 -5.70
C SER A 141 -3.49 -10.25 -5.48
N ALA A 142 -3.24 -11.44 -4.91
CA ALA A 142 -1.97 -12.06 -4.89
C ALA A 142 -1.66 -11.94 -6.36
N ASP A 143 -0.61 -11.21 -6.67
CA ASP A 143 0.33 -11.75 -7.61
C ASP A 143 0.35 -13.24 -7.30
N GLU A 144 -0.47 -14.03 -8.01
CA GLU A 144 -0.39 -15.48 -7.94
C GLU A 144 1.08 -15.68 -8.22
N ALA A 145 1.84 -16.01 -7.18
CA ALA A 145 3.27 -15.89 -7.23
C ALA A 145 3.68 -16.70 -8.43
N ILE A 146 4.13 -16.02 -9.49
CA ILE A 146 4.25 -16.63 -10.81
C ILE A 146 5.18 -17.81 -10.58
N ASP A 147 4.68 -19.03 -10.81
CA ASP A 147 5.48 -20.22 -10.64
C ASP A 147 6.59 -20.17 -11.69
N LEU A 148 7.76 -19.71 -11.27
CA LEU A 148 8.91 -19.54 -12.14
C LEU A 148 9.38 -20.89 -12.67
N ASP A 149 9.14 -21.98 -11.94
CA ASP A 149 9.50 -23.33 -12.38
C ASP A 149 8.51 -23.84 -13.44
N GLU A 150 7.22 -23.55 -13.33
CA GLU A 150 6.24 -23.79 -14.39
C GLU A 150 6.50 -22.91 -15.61
N GLY A 151 6.79 -21.62 -15.41
CA GLY A 151 7.11 -20.68 -16.48
C GLY A 151 8.32 -21.11 -17.32
N ARG A 152 9.34 -21.74 -16.71
CA ARG A 152 10.50 -22.32 -17.42
C ARG A 152 10.15 -23.51 -18.33
N GLN A 153 8.99 -24.13 -18.15
CA GLN A 153 8.52 -25.25 -18.99
C GLN A 153 7.87 -24.78 -20.29
N PHE A 154 7.60 -23.49 -20.43
CA PHE A 154 7.05 -22.94 -21.66
C PHE A 154 8.01 -23.16 -22.84
N TRP A 155 7.46 -23.47 -24.01
CA TRP A 155 8.22 -24.00 -25.16
C TRP A 155 9.42 -23.13 -25.57
N SER A 156 9.34 -21.81 -25.42
CA SER A 156 10.38 -20.87 -25.83
C SER A 156 11.57 -20.78 -24.87
N PHE A 157 11.40 -21.25 -23.62
CA PHE A 157 12.45 -21.25 -22.61
C PHE A 157 13.13 -22.62 -22.47
N ARG A 158 12.63 -23.63 -23.17
CA ARG A 158 13.24 -24.95 -23.23
C ARG A 158 14.40 -24.96 -24.25
N PRO A 159 15.54 -25.60 -23.93
CA PRO A 159 16.61 -25.78 -24.90
C PRO A 159 16.09 -26.46 -26.18
N ILE A 160 16.49 -25.92 -27.34
CA ILE A 160 16.14 -26.51 -28.63
C ILE A 160 16.74 -27.91 -28.71
N SER A 161 15.88 -28.93 -28.81
CA SER A 161 16.30 -30.28 -29.15
C SER A 161 16.07 -30.52 -30.64
N LEU A 162 17.06 -31.13 -31.29
CA LEU A 162 16.94 -31.57 -32.68
C LEU A 162 16.29 -32.96 -32.67
N PRO A 163 15.00 -33.10 -33.05
CA PRO A 163 14.42 -34.43 -33.20
C PRO A 163 15.16 -35.18 -34.32
N PRO A 164 15.25 -36.52 -34.24
CA PRO A 164 15.81 -37.30 -35.35
C PRO A 164 14.98 -37.03 -36.60
N ALA A 165 15.67 -36.93 -37.74
CA ALA A 165 15.00 -36.77 -39.02
C ALA A 165 13.97 -37.91 -39.20
N PRO A 166 12.72 -37.59 -39.59
CA PRO A 166 11.74 -38.62 -39.87
C PRO A 166 12.29 -39.55 -40.95
N LYS A 167 12.14 -40.87 -40.76
CA LYS A 167 12.52 -41.84 -41.78
C LYS A 167 11.58 -41.67 -42.97
N ASN A 168 12.12 -41.29 -44.12
CA ASN A 168 11.36 -41.19 -45.36
C ASN A 168 11.01 -42.60 -45.86
N THR A 169 9.81 -43.08 -45.55
CA THR A 169 9.30 -44.33 -46.16
C THR A 169 8.61 -44.08 -47.50
N ASN A 170 8.45 -42.81 -47.91
CA ASN A 170 7.85 -42.43 -49.19
C ASN A 170 8.90 -41.70 -50.05
N GLU A 171 9.15 -42.21 -51.25
CA GLU A 171 10.11 -41.70 -52.24
C GLU A 171 9.73 -40.31 -52.83
N GLY A 172 8.75 -39.61 -52.26
CA GLY A 172 8.11 -38.46 -52.92
C GLY A 172 8.34 -37.08 -52.30
N TRP A 173 8.60 -36.95 -51.00
CA TRP A 173 8.47 -35.66 -50.31
C TRP A 173 9.75 -35.28 -49.56
N ALA A 174 10.66 -34.59 -50.25
CA ALA A 174 11.47 -33.48 -49.74
C ALA A 174 12.45 -33.00 -50.82
N PHE A 175 12.00 -32.09 -51.70
CA PHE A 175 12.89 -31.23 -52.48
C PHE A 175 12.58 -29.78 -52.10
N ASN A 176 13.48 -29.14 -51.36
CA ASN A 176 13.58 -27.68 -51.40
C ASN A 176 14.45 -27.34 -52.61
N LEU A 177 13.81 -26.98 -53.72
CA LEU A 177 14.49 -26.32 -54.82
C LEU A 177 14.89 -24.93 -54.34
N ILE A 178 16.21 -24.69 -54.26
CA ILE A 178 16.83 -23.39 -54.03
C ILE A 178 16.65 -22.55 -55.29
#